data_AF-A0A9E1YRG1-F1
#
_entry.id   AF-A0A9E1YRG1-F1
#
_cell.length_a   1.000
_cell.length_b   1.000
_cell.length_c   1.000
_cell.angle_alpha   90.00
_cell.angle_beta   90.00
_cell.angle_gamma   90.00
#
_symmetry.space_group_name_H-M   'P 1'
#
loop_
_entity.id
_entity.type
_entity.pdbx_description
1 polymer ?
#
loop_
_entity_poly.entity_id
_entity_poly.type
_entity_poly.pdbx_seq_one_letter_code
_entity_poly.pdbx_strand_id
1 'polypeptide(L)' 'YLQGLNLVGLKRHGFDRDDIHTLRNAYRLLFADEGTMSERMTDVDDVFGVCPPVEVILRFMQAESSRGVCQPKDGHAA' A
#
# COMPACT_ATOMS: atom_id res chain seq x y z
N TYR A 1 -8.77 9.01 -8.54
CA TYR A 1 -8.20 7.66 -8.73
C TYR A 1 -6.77 7.70 -8.25
N LEU A 2 -6.29 6.59 -7.71
CA LEU A 2 -4.94 6.46 -7.21
C LEU A 2 -3.99 6.21 -8.38
N GLN A 3 -2.90 6.98 -8.48
CA GLN A 3 -1.91 6.84 -9.57
C GLN A 3 -0.64 6.10 -9.17
N GLY A 4 -0.43 5.82 -7.88
CA GLY A 4 0.78 5.20 -7.37
C GLY A 4 1.32 5.88 -6.12
N LEU A 5 2.54 5.52 -5.76
CA LEU A 5 3.25 6.06 -4.59
C LEU A 5 3.93 7.38 -4.89
N ASN A 6 3.91 8.29 -3.92
CA ASN A 6 4.64 9.55 -3.97
C ASN A 6 6.14 9.34 -3.67
N LEU A 7 6.87 8.78 -4.63
CA LEU A 7 8.31 8.48 -4.47
C LEU A 7 9.16 9.73 -4.20
N VAL A 8 8.78 10.88 -4.76
CA VAL A 8 9.48 12.15 -4.51
C VAL A 8 9.29 12.57 -3.04
N GLY A 9 8.07 12.46 -2.52
CA GLY A 9 7.76 12.73 -1.11
C GLY A 9 8.54 11.83 -0.17
N LEU A 10 8.51 10.51 -0.40
CA LEU A 10 9.22 9.54 0.42
C LEU A 10 10.72 9.84 0.48
N LYS A 11 11.36 10.10 -0.68
CA LYS A 11 12.77 10.47 -0.75
C LYS A 11 13.08 11.77 0.00
N ARG A 12 12.23 12.79 -0.09
CA ARG A 12 12.41 14.06 0.65
C ARG A 12 12.28 13.88 2.16
N HIS A 13 11.49 12.91 2.61
CA HIS A 13 11.32 12.58 4.03
C HIS A 13 12.37 11.58 4.55
N GLY A 14 13.37 11.22 3.74
CA GLY A 14 14.49 10.40 4.18
C GLY A 14 14.15 8.92 4.36
N PHE A 15 13.08 8.43 3.74
CA PHE A 15 12.83 6.99 3.67
C PHE A 15 14.01 6.32 2.96
N ASP A 16 14.50 5.23 3.54
CA ASP A 16 15.58 4.49 2.91
C ASP A 16 15.09 3.76 1.65
N ARG A 17 16.05 3.26 0.88
CA ARG A 17 15.76 2.62 -0.40
C ARG A 17 14.97 1.31 -0.20
N ASP A 18 15.22 0.58 0.88
CA ASP A 18 14.63 -0.73 1.13
C ASP A 18 13.16 -0.60 1.56
N ASP A 19 12.85 0.40 2.37
CA ASP A 19 11.48 0.81 2.71
C ASP A 19 10.71 1.26 1.47
N ILE A 20 11.32 2.07 0.59
CA ILE A 20 10.67 2.48 -0.67
C ILE A 20 10.39 1.27 -1.57
N HIS A 21 11.31 0.30 -1.62
CA HIS A 21 11.10 -0.94 -2.38
C HIS A 21 9.97 -1.78 -1.79
N THR A 22 9.96 -1.94 -0.46
CA THR A 22 8.92 -2.66 0.27
C THR A 22 7.56 -2.02 0.07
N LEU A 23 7.46 -0.70 0.22
CA LEU A 23 6.23 0.06 -0.04
C LEU A 23 5.70 -0.15 -1.45
N ARG A 24 6.58 -0.17 -2.46
CA ARG A 24 6.16 -0.41 -3.85
C ARG A 24 5.60 -1.81 -4.05
N ASN A 25 6.18 -2.82 -3.40
CA ASN A 25 5.71 -4.18 -3.48
C ASN A 25 4.39 -4.36 -2.72
N ALA A 26 4.28 -3.78 -1.52
CA ALA A 26 3.04 -3.76 -0.74
C ALA A 26 1.91 -3.05 -1.51
N TYR A 27 2.18 -1.90 -2.13
CA TYR A 27 1.20 -1.20 -2.97
C TYR A 27 0.73 -2.06 -4.15
N ARG A 28 1.65 -2.79 -4.79
CA ARG A 28 1.31 -3.75 -5.85
C ARG A 28 0.38 -4.85 -5.38
N LEU A 29 0.72 -5.45 -4.24
CA LEU A 29 -0.08 -6.53 -3.68
C LEU A 29 -1.43 -6.04 -3.17
N LEU A 30 -1.52 -4.86 -2.52
CA LEU A 30 -2.79 -4.29 -2.02
C LEU A 30 -3.84 -4.06 -3.12
N PHE A 31 -3.38 -3.68 -4.32
CA PHE A 31 -4.24 -3.33 -5.43
C PHE A 31 -4.11 -4.29 -6.62
N ALA A 32 -3.66 -5.52 -6.38
CA ALA A 32 -3.72 -6.60 -7.36
C ALA A 32 -5.18 -6.91 -7.72
N ASP A 33 -5.38 -7.46 -8.92
CA ASP A 33 -6.70 -7.77 -9.44
C ASP A 33 -7.32 -9.02 -8.78
N GLU A 34 -6.48 -9.89 -8.21
CA GLU A 34 -6.90 -11.12 -7.57
C GLU A 34 -7.35 -10.93 -6.12
N GLY A 35 -8.37 -11.69 -5.73
CA GLY A 35 -8.89 -11.71 -4.36
C GLY A 35 -9.71 -10.47 -3.98
N THR A 36 -10.09 -10.41 -2.71
CA THR A 36 -10.77 -9.28 -2.10
C THR A 36 -9.76 -8.34 -1.46
N MET A 37 -10.19 -7.09 -1.20
CA MET A 37 -9.34 -6.13 -0.47
C MET A 37 -8.92 -6.66 0.91
N SER A 38 -9.80 -7.41 1.59
CA SER A 38 -9.48 -7.99 2.90
C SER A 38 -8.40 -9.04 2.80
N GLU A 39 -8.49 -9.96 1.83
CA GLU A 39 -7.48 -11.00 1.61
C GLU A 39 -6.12 -10.37 1.28
N ARG A 40 -6.09 -9.39 0.36
CA ARG A 40 -4.85 -8.69 0.01
C ARG A 40 -4.24 -7.92 1.17
N MET A 41 -5.06 -7.32 2.06
CA MET A 41 -4.54 -6.68 3.26
C MET A 41 -3.90 -7.69 4.22
N THR A 42 -4.49 -8.89 4.37
CA THR A 42 -3.89 -9.98 5.14
C THR A 42 -2.58 -10.45 4.51
N ASP A 43 -2.54 -10.68 3.20
CA ASP A 43 -1.32 -11.10 2.50
C ASP A 43 -0.21 -10.04 2.63
N VAL A 44 -0.56 -8.76 2.59
CA VAL A 44 0.40 -7.66 2.78
C VAL A 44 0.93 -7.61 4.21
N ASP A 45 0.10 -7.87 5.21
CA ASP A 45 0.51 -7.94 6.60
C ASP A 45 1.47 -9.13 6.83
N ASP A 46 1.12 -10.30 6.30
CA ASP A 46 1.94 -11.51 6.42
C ASP A 46 3.32 -11.36 5.76
N VAL A 47 3.39 -10.70 4.60
CA VAL A 47 4.63 -10.57 3.83
C VAL A 47 5.46 -9.34 4.26
N PHE A 48 4.81 -8.24 4.64
CA PHE A 48 5.47 -6.94 4.83
C PHE A 48 5.19 -6.27 6.18
N GLY A 49 4.47 -6.90 7.11
CA GLY A 49 4.05 -6.31 8.39
C GLY A 49 5.20 -5.89 9.32
N VAL A 50 6.42 -6.37 9.07
CA VAL A 50 7.62 -5.93 9.79
C VAL A 50 8.15 -4.56 9.33
N CYS A 51 7.67 -4.04 8.21
CA CYS A 51 8.02 -2.71 7.68
C CYS A 51 7.07 -1.66 8.28
N PRO A 52 7.53 -0.77 9.19
CA PRO A 52 6.64 0.17 9.87
C PRO A 52 5.83 1.06 8.92
N PRO A 53 6.39 1.56 7.79
CA PRO A 53 5.60 2.27 6.79
C PRO A 53 4.40 1.49 6.21
N VAL A 54 4.52 0.17 6.05
CA VAL A 54 3.42 -0.68 5.54
C VAL A 54 2.36 -0.86 6.61
N GLU A 55 2.74 -1.06 7.87
CA GLU A 55 1.81 -1.14 9.00
C GLU A 55 0.92 0.11 9.08
N VAL A 56 1.51 1.30 8.87
CA VAL A 56 0.76 2.57 8.84
C VAL A 56 -0.31 2.57 7.74
N ILE A 57 0.01 2.03 6.55
CA ILE A 57 -0.95 1.93 5.44
C ILE A 57 -2.08 0.97 5.80
N LEU A 58 -1.76 -0.22 6.30
CA LEU A 58 -2.75 -1.23 6.67
C LEU A 58 -3.70 -0.71 7.74
N ARG A 59 -3.16 -0.07 8.78
CA ARG A 59 -3.97 0.56 9.84
C ARG A 59 -4.87 1.67 9.31
N PHE A 60 -4.39 2.47 8.36
CA PHE A 60 -5.23 3.48 7.70
C PHE A 60 -6.38 2.85 6.92
N MET A 61 -6.13 1.76 6.20
CA MET A 61 -7.15 1.08 5.39
C MET A 61 -8.17 0.31 6.24
N GLN A 62 -7.76 -0.20 7.39
CA GLN A 62 -8.62 -0.91 8.35
C GLN A 62 -9.45 0.03 9.24
N ALA A 63 -9.08 1.31 9.34
CA ALA A 63 -9.81 2.27 10.14
C ALA A 63 -11.24 2.47 9.62
N GLU A 64 -12.20 2.60 10.54
CA GLU A 64 -13.59 2.89 10.17
C GLU A 64 -13.68 4.22 9.41
N SER A 65 -14.35 4.19 8.26
CA SER A 65 -14.57 5.36 7.44
C SER A 65 -15.94 5.30 6.76
N SER A 66 -16.64 6.43 6.74
CA SER A 66 -17.86 6.60 5.95
C SER A 66 -17.59 6.63 4.43
N ARG A 67 -16.31 6.70 4.03
CA ARG A 67 -15.87 6.74 2.63
C ARG A 67 -14.80 5.68 2.39
N GLY A 68 -14.96 4.88 1.34
CA GLY A 68 -13.93 3.93 0.94
C GLY A 68 -12.62 4.58 0.48
N VAL A 69 -11.54 3.80 0.44
CA VAL A 69 -10.23 4.23 -0.08
C VAL A 69 -10.29 4.41 -1.59
N CYS A 70 -9.61 5.45 -2.10
CA CYS A 70 -9.52 5.70 -3.53
C CYS A 70 -8.80 4.56 -4.25
N GLN A 71 -9.41 4.02 -5.31
CA GLN A 71 -8.85 2.90 -6.07
C GLN A 71 -8.05 3.39 -7.30
N PRO A 72 -7.07 2.61 -7.78
CA PRO A 72 -6.42 2.82 -9.07
C PRO A 72 -7.41 2.71 -10.23
N LYS A 73 -7.06 3.29 -11.39
CA LYS A 73 -7.96 3.30 -12.56
C LYS A 73 -8.00 1.99 -13.34
N ASP A 74 -6.92 1.20 -13.33
CA ASP A 74 -6.71 0.12 -14.31
C ASP A 74 -6.22 -1.23 -13.73
N GLY A 75 -6.37 -1.49 -12.42
CA GLY A 75 -5.83 -2.74 -11.80
C GLY A 75 -4.30 -2.84 -11.77
N HIS A 76 -3.61 -2.10 -12.64
CA HIS A 76 -2.17 -1.95 -12.65
C HIS A 76 -1.71 -1.01 -11.53
N ALA A 77 -1.34 -1.59 -10.40
CA ALA A 77 -0.37 -0.97 -9.53
C ALA A 77 0.99 -0.91 -10.26
N ALA A 78 1.23 0.21 -10.95
CA ALA A 78 2.44 0.47 -11.73
C ALA A 78 3.73 0.47 -10.89
#